data_AF-A0A1Q4URC7-F1
#
_entry.id   AF-A0A1Q4URC7-F1
#
_cell.length_a   1.000
_cell.length_b   1.000
_cell.length_c   1.000
_cell.angle_alpha   90.00
_cell.angle_beta   90.00
_cell.angle_gamma   90.00
#
_symmetry.space_group_name_H-M   'P 1'
#
loop_
_entity.id
_entity.type
_entity.pdbx_description
1 polymer ?
#
loop_
_entity_poly.entity_id
_entity_poly.type
_entity_poly.pdbx_seq_one_letter_code
_entity_poly.pdbx_strand_id
1 'polypeptide(L)'
;MALKSPLPYGTDKTLDKITVRRPLSGDLRGVKLTQLAELDTNVLFILLPRITMPAINESHVQQLDARDALAIMQEISVNFFTE
;
A
#
# COMPACT_ATOMS: atom_id res chain seq x y z
N MET A 1 8.32 3.74 3.69
CA MET A 1 8.20 4.66 4.85
C MET A 1 8.11 3.95 6.19
N ALA A 2 8.36 4.66 7.30
CA ALA A 2 8.03 4.18 8.65
C ALA A 2 6.55 4.41 8.94
N LEU A 3 5.88 3.39 9.50
CA LEU A 3 4.48 3.46 9.89
C LEU A 3 4.34 4.18 11.24
N LYS A 4 3.32 5.04 11.37
CA LYS A 4 2.97 5.66 12.64
C LYS A 4 2.27 4.69 13.57
N SER A 5 1.50 3.77 12.99
CA SER A 5 0.84 2.69 13.70
C SER A 5 1.40 1.35 13.20
N PRO A 6 2.30 0.71 13.97
CA PRO A 6 2.86 -0.58 13.59
C PRO A 6 1.79 -1.64 13.43
N LEU A 7 1.92 -2.46 12.39
CA LEU A 7 0.99 -3.54 12.10
C LEU A 7 1.44 -4.84 12.77
N PRO A 8 0.54 -5.67 13.34
CA PRO A 8 0.89 -7.03 13.73
C PRO A 8 1.40 -7.83 12.52
N TYR A 9 2.48 -8.60 12.68
CA TYR A 9 3.07 -9.37 11.58
C TYR A 9 3.50 -10.76 12.06
N GLY A 10 2.53 -11.66 12.21
CA GLY A 10 2.69 -12.93 12.92
C GLY A 10 2.44 -12.78 14.42
N THR A 11 2.85 -13.77 15.22
CA THR A 11 2.49 -13.83 16.66
C THR A 11 3.25 -12.80 17.51
N ASP A 12 4.56 -12.65 17.26
CA ASP A 12 5.45 -11.92 18.18
C ASP A 12 6.19 -10.75 17.51
N LYS A 13 5.76 -10.34 16.31
CA LYS A 13 6.43 -9.29 15.54
C LYS A 13 5.46 -8.23 15.10
N THR A 14 5.99 -7.02 14.98
CA THR A 14 5.32 -5.87 14.38
C THR A 14 6.05 -5.45 13.12
N LEU A 15 5.30 -4.80 12.24
CA LEU A 15 5.81 -4.14 11.06
C LEU A 15 5.76 -2.63 11.29
N ASP A 16 6.90 -2.06 11.61
CA ASP A 16 7.06 -0.62 11.88
C ASP A 16 7.46 0.17 10.63
N LYS A 17 7.83 -0.53 9.55
CA LYS A 17 8.29 0.06 8.30
C LYS A 17 7.86 -0.80 7.12
N ILE A 18 7.33 -0.16 6.10
CA ILE A 18 7.00 -0.80 4.84
C ILE A 18 7.72 -0.10 3.70
N THR A 19 8.24 -0.87 2.75
CA THR A 19 8.78 -0.32 1.51
C THR A 19 7.76 -0.56 0.41
N VAL A 20 7.48 0.45 -0.40
CA VAL A 20 6.56 0.35 -1.53
C VAL A 20 7.39 0.53 -2.80
N ARG A 21 7.30 -0.44 -3.73
CA ARG A 21 7.94 -0.31 -5.05
C ARG A 21 6.95 0.28 -6.06
N ARG A 22 7.48 0.84 -7.15
CA ARG A 22 6.66 1.23 -8.30
C ARG A 22 5.88 0.02 -8.85
N PRO A 23 4.56 0.14 -9.07
CA PRO A 23 3.77 -0.94 -9.65
C PRO A 23 4.14 -1.17 -11.12
N LEU A 24 4.24 -2.43 -11.52
CA LEU A 24 4.32 -2.85 -12.91
C LEU A 24 2.91 -3.07 -13.46
N SER A 25 2.74 -3.13 -14.78
CA SER A 25 1.42 -3.31 -15.42
C SER A 25 0.66 -4.53 -14.91
N GLY A 26 1.35 -5.62 -14.57
CA GLY A 26 0.74 -6.83 -14.00
C GLY A 26 0.17 -6.63 -12.59
N ASP A 27 0.79 -5.75 -11.78
CA ASP A 27 0.32 -5.44 -10.42
C ASP A 27 -1.01 -4.69 -10.45
N LEU A 28 -1.27 -3.93 -11.52
CA LEU A 28 -2.47 -3.14 -11.71
C LEU A 28 -3.68 -3.95 -12.22
N ARG A 29 -3.55 -5.26 -12.41
CA ARG A 29 -4.68 -6.10 -12.86
C ARG A 29 -5.86 -5.98 -11.91
N GLY A 30 -7.02 -5.60 -12.45
CA GLY A 30 -8.25 -5.39 -11.67
C GLY A 30 -8.35 -4.01 -11.03
N VAL A 31 -7.40 -3.10 -11.29
CA VAL A 31 -7.43 -1.70 -10.85
C VAL A 31 -7.63 -0.82 -12.08
N LYS A 32 -8.63 0.07 -12.05
CA LYS A 32 -8.74 1.11 -13.07
C LYS A 32 -7.75 2.22 -12.77
N LEU A 33 -7.02 2.71 -13.78
CA LEU A 33 -6.05 3.81 -13.60
C LEU A 33 -6.72 5.09 -13.06
N THR A 34 -7.99 5.32 -13.38
CA THR A 34 -8.77 6.45 -12.85
C THR A 34 -8.94 6.36 -11.33
N GLN A 35 -9.15 5.17 -10.78
CA GLN A 35 -9.28 4.96 -9.33
C GLN A 35 -7.96 5.28 -8.61
N LEU A 36 -6.82 4.97 -9.23
CA LEU A 36 -5.52 5.34 -8.68
C LEU A 36 -5.32 6.85 -8.71
N ALA A 37 -5.72 7.52 -9.79
CA ALA A 37 -5.65 8.99 -9.92
C ALA A 37 -6.59 9.73 -8.94
N GLU A 38 -7.73 9.14 -8.60
CA GLU A 38 -8.72 9.68 -7.66
C GLU A 38 -8.44 9.30 -6.20
N LEU A 39 -7.32 8.59 -5.93
CA LEU A 39 -6.95 8.11 -4.60
C LEU A 39 -8.00 7.21 -3.93
N ASP A 40 -8.68 6.36 -4.71
CA ASP A 40 -9.68 5.40 -4.22
C ASP A 40 -9.03 4.37 -3.28
N THR A 41 -9.55 4.27 -2.06
CA THR A 41 -9.01 3.42 -1.00
C THR A 41 -9.10 1.93 -1.33
N ASN A 42 -10.04 1.50 -2.18
CA ASN A 42 -10.16 0.11 -2.61
C ASN A 42 -8.90 -0.37 -3.35
N VAL A 43 -8.18 0.56 -3.99
CA VAL A 43 -6.93 0.25 -4.70
C VAL A 43 -5.85 -0.26 -3.75
N LEU A 44 -5.82 0.21 -2.50
CA LEU A 44 -4.83 -0.20 -1.50
C LEU A 44 -4.94 -1.71 -1.19
N PHE A 45 -6.16 -2.23 -1.06
CA PHE A 45 -6.40 -3.65 -0.79
C PHE A 45 -5.87 -4.55 -1.92
N ILE A 46 -5.91 -4.06 -3.15
CA ILE A 46 -5.45 -4.80 -4.32
C ILE A 46 -3.93 -4.66 -4.51
N LEU A 47 -3.40 -3.43 -4.40
CA LEU A 47 -2.01 -3.14 -4.74
C LEU A 47 -1.04 -3.44 -3.62
N LEU A 48 -1.33 -3.05 -2.38
CA LEU A 48 -0.34 -3.14 -1.31
C LEU A 48 0.20 -4.56 -1.11
N PRO A 49 -0.61 -5.63 -1.13
CA PRO A 49 -0.08 -6.99 -1.05
C PRO A 49 0.90 -7.38 -2.18
N ARG A 50 0.84 -6.69 -3.33
CA ARG A 50 1.63 -6.98 -4.55
C ARG A 50 2.93 -6.19 -4.63
N ILE A 51 2.94 -4.98 -4.07
CA ILE A 51 4.03 -4.00 -4.26
C ILE A 51 4.72 -3.59 -2.96
N THR A 52 4.39 -4.22 -1.83
CA THR A 52 5.03 -3.93 -0.55
C THR A 52 6.11 -4.94 -0.20
N MET A 53 7.12 -4.47 0.54
CA MET A 53 8.14 -5.30 1.15
C MET A 53 8.39 -4.86 2.61
N PRO A 54 8.25 -5.77 3.60
CA PRO A 54 7.79 -7.15 3.46
C PRO A 54 6.36 -7.22 2.94
N ALA A 55 6.01 -8.34 2.29
CA ALA A 55 4.70 -8.52 1.70
C ALA A 55 3.64 -8.57 2.81
N ILE A 56 2.59 -7.77 2.64
CA ILE A 56 1.42 -7.77 3.52
C ILE A 56 0.23 -8.44 2.83
N ASN A 57 -0.85 -8.68 3.57
CA ASN A 57 -2.09 -9.23 3.04
C ASN A 57 -3.25 -8.27 3.32
N GLU A 58 -4.45 -8.57 2.81
CA GLU A 58 -5.62 -7.72 2.99
C GLU A 58 -5.95 -7.43 4.47
N SER A 59 -5.79 -8.40 5.37
CA SER A 59 -6.01 -8.19 6.81
C SER A 59 -5.07 -7.14 7.40
N HIS A 60 -3.83 -7.06 6.93
CA HIS A 60 -2.91 -6.01 7.35
C HIS A 60 -3.35 -4.65 6.81
N VAL A 61 -3.84 -4.59 5.56
CA VAL A 61 -4.37 -3.35 4.96
C VAL A 61 -5.61 -2.86 5.71
N GLN A 62 -6.49 -3.77 6.18
CA GLN A 62 -7.66 -3.43 7.01
C GLN A 62 -7.29 -2.78 8.34
N GLN A 63 -6.11 -3.12 8.88
CA GLN A 63 -5.61 -2.61 10.17
C GLN A 63 -4.71 -1.38 10.02
N LEU A 64 -4.42 -0.98 8.78
CA LEU A 64 -3.57 0.16 8.50
C LEU A 64 -4.24 1.46 8.97
N ASP A 65 -3.49 2.28 9.70
CA ASP A 65 -3.98 3.58 10.14
C ASP A 65 -4.28 4.48 8.92
N ALA A 66 -5.33 5.29 9.02
CA ALA A 66 -5.77 6.14 7.92
C ALA A 66 -4.67 7.11 7.43
N ARG A 67 -3.80 7.60 8.31
CA ARG A 67 -2.69 8.48 7.94
C ARG A 67 -1.60 7.73 7.19
N ASP A 68 -1.26 6.53 7.66
CA ASP A 68 -0.28 5.67 6.99
C ASP A 68 -0.79 5.23 5.61
N ALA A 69 -2.08 4.87 5.51
CA ALA A 69 -2.75 4.55 4.26
C ALA A 69 -2.70 5.70 3.24
N LEU A 70 -3.05 6.93 3.69
CA LEU A 70 -2.99 8.12 2.85
C LEU A 70 -1.56 8.41 2.39
N ALA A 71 -0.58 8.35 3.29
CA ALA A 71 0.82 8.59 2.96
C ALA A 71 1.32 7.58 1.91
N ILE A 72 0.99 6.30 2.08
CA ILE A 72 1.35 5.25 1.12
C ILE A 72 0.68 5.50 -0.24
N MET A 73 -0.60 5.87 -0.26
CA MET A 73 -1.32 6.15 -1.50
C MET A 73 -0.68 7.34 -2.26
N GLN A 74 -0.28 8.38 -1.53
CA GLN A 74 0.43 9.53 -2.10
C GLN A 74 1.79 9.13 -2.68
N GLU A 75 2.57 8.31 -1.96
CA GLU A 75 3.86 7.78 -2.45
C GLU A 75 3.67 7.00 -3.76
N ILE A 76 2.67 6.13 -3.84
CA ILE A 76 2.34 5.38 -5.06
C ILE A 76 1.94 6.33 -6.19
N SER A 77 1.05 7.29 -5.92
CA SER A 77 0.55 8.23 -6.92
C SER A 77 1.69 9.07 -7.51
N VAL A 78 2.56 9.61 -6.67
CA VAL A 78 3.71 10.43 -7.13
C VAL A 78 4.66 9.59 -7.98
N ASN A 79 5.12 8.45 -7.46
CA ASN A 79 6.12 7.60 -8.13
C ASN A 79 5.57 6.94 -9.41
N PHE A 80 4.24 6.79 -9.53
CA PHE A 80 3.63 6.17 -10.70
C PHE A 80 3.33 7.17 -11.83
N PHE A 81 2.80 8.35 -11.49
CA PHE A 81 2.34 9.33 -12.48
C PHE A 81 3.36 10.43 -12.82
N THR A 82 4.38 10.63 -11.98
CA THR A 82 5.31 11.76 -12.12
C THR A 82 6.70 11.33 -12.56
N GLU A 83 7.14 10.16 -12.12
CA GLU A 83 8.41 9.54 -12.51
C GLU A 83 8.18 8.45 -13.55
#